data_AF-A0A2G4GZY5-F1
#
_entry.id   AF-A0A2G4GZY5-F1
#
_cell.length_a   1.000
_cell.length_b   1.000
_cell.length_c   1.000
_cell.angle_alpha   90.00
_cell.angle_beta   90.00
_cell.angle_gamma   90.00
#
_symmetry.space_group_name_H-M   'P 1'
#
loop_
_entity.id
_entity.type
_entity.pdbx_description
1 polymer ?
#
loop_
_entity_poly.entity_id
_entity_poly.type
_entity_poly.pdbx_seq_one_letter_code
_entity_poly.pdbx_strand_id
1 'polypeptide(L)'
;MKTLSLFLACAACLVGLAAEAPSADTFADLAVAEKRIAAQQAIFDHSRSFVMPSPEAKAWFNLVRDAAKASEDPEVKAALAQVLLLDPANKRALPLNPKQPNTYEAPEGTTPETKLAQLERLLDLKRSAKDLPLSVEELVALTKHEDFATAQRANRLLRRISATAAAPILWERLAKLTQRSQVQEVEDEILRLTPTLAVRYLPTELAGASLAAKAAWARIISVRAGRVGSKSRPAIKAAMLPLLKGPANELTEAAWAAVPRLFTEADRAALTEASQGLSERMAPKAKAALEALPAK
;
A
#
# COMPACT_ATOMS: atom_id res chain seq x y z
N MET A 1 -13.90 21.87 -37.17
CA MET A 1 -14.53 22.75 -36.15
C MET A 1 -16.01 22.75 -36.45
N LYS A 2 -16.99 22.48 -35.60
CA LYS A 2 -17.15 22.28 -34.14
C LYS A 2 -18.57 21.66 -34.02
N THR A 3 -18.72 20.44 -33.52
CA THR A 3 -19.19 20.07 -32.16
C THR A 3 -20.69 20.26 -31.88
N LEU A 4 -21.22 19.25 -31.18
CA LEU A 4 -22.45 19.19 -30.37
C LEU A 4 -23.76 18.86 -31.10
N SER A 5 -24.19 17.59 -31.01
CA SER A 5 -25.52 17.18 -30.50
C SER A 5 -25.69 15.65 -30.64
N LEU A 6 -24.97 14.87 -29.84
CA LEU A 6 -25.23 13.43 -29.70
C LEU A 6 -24.87 12.97 -28.28
N PHE A 7 -25.53 13.57 -27.29
CA PHE A 7 -25.54 13.12 -25.90
C PHE A 7 -26.97 13.21 -25.35
N LEU A 8 -27.90 12.55 -26.01
CA LEU A 8 -29.26 12.35 -25.51
C LEU A 8 -29.75 10.94 -25.85
N ALA A 9 -28.96 9.95 -25.43
CA ALA A 9 -29.37 8.55 -25.39
C ALA A 9 -28.46 7.82 -24.40
N CYS A 10 -28.82 7.86 -23.10
CA CYS A 10 -28.49 6.90 -22.04
C CYS A 10 -28.70 7.53 -20.64
N ALA A 11 -29.89 8.07 -20.40
CA ALA A 11 -30.34 8.46 -19.06
C ALA A 11 -31.62 7.70 -18.66
N ALA A 12 -31.70 6.43 -19.03
CA ALA A 12 -32.79 5.54 -18.62
C ALA A 12 -32.22 4.14 -18.39
N CYS A 13 -31.53 3.96 -17.27
CA CYS A 13 -31.30 2.67 -16.58
C CYS A 13 -30.41 2.95 -15.38
N LEU A 14 -30.98 3.52 -14.31
CA LEU A 14 -30.46 3.45 -12.93
C LEU A 14 -31.51 4.07 -11.99
N VAL A 15 -32.76 3.60 -12.09
CA VAL A 15 -33.69 3.70 -10.94
C VAL A 15 -33.43 2.44 -10.14
N GLY A 16 -32.48 2.53 -9.20
CA GLY A 16 -32.44 1.57 -8.11
C GLY A 16 -33.78 1.65 -7.40
N LEU A 17 -34.44 0.52 -7.22
CA LEU A 17 -35.63 0.39 -6.38
C LEU A 17 -35.36 1.13 -5.06
N ALA A 18 -36.09 2.22 -4.81
CA ALA A 18 -36.05 2.89 -3.53
C ALA A 18 -36.54 1.87 -2.49
N ALA A 19 -35.64 1.43 -1.61
CA ALA A 19 -36.06 0.66 -0.44
C ALA A 19 -37.11 1.47 0.31
N GLU A 20 -38.23 0.83 0.65
CA GLU A 20 -39.32 1.44 1.40
C GLU A 20 -38.77 2.03 2.71
N ALA A 21 -39.22 3.24 3.07
CA ALA A 21 -38.74 3.92 4.27
C ALA A 21 -39.02 3.04 5.50
N PRO A 22 -38.08 2.93 6.46
CA PRO A 22 -38.29 2.12 7.65
C PRO A 22 -39.58 2.53 8.38
N SER A 23 -40.42 1.55 8.69
CA SER A 23 -41.72 1.77 9.35
C SER A 23 -41.59 1.72 10.87
N ALA A 24 -42.67 2.01 11.59
CA ALA A 24 -42.73 1.88 13.05
C ALA A 24 -42.33 0.46 13.53
N ASP A 25 -42.65 -0.58 12.75
CA ASP A 25 -42.26 -1.97 13.05
C ASP A 25 -40.73 -2.16 12.97
N THR A 26 -40.05 -1.46 12.05
CA THR A 26 -38.58 -1.49 11.96
C THR A 26 -37.93 -0.87 13.20
N PHE A 27 -38.54 0.17 13.78
CA PHE A 27 -38.05 0.73 15.04
C PHE A 27 -38.32 -0.20 16.24
N ALA A 28 -39.48 -0.87 16.26
CA ALA A 28 -39.81 -1.85 17.30
C ALA A 28 -38.85 -3.05 17.29
N ASP A 29 -38.42 -3.51 16.10
CA ASP A 29 -37.48 -4.62 15.93
C ASP A 29 -36.08 -4.32 16.51
N LEU A 30 -35.74 -3.07 16.82
CA LEU A 30 -34.49 -2.73 17.52
C LEU A 30 -34.42 -3.30 18.95
N ALA A 31 -35.57 -3.49 19.60
CA ALA A 31 -35.65 -4.08 20.94
C ALA A 31 -35.50 -5.61 20.92
N VAL A 32 -35.57 -6.25 19.74
CA VAL A 32 -35.48 -7.70 19.58
C VAL A 32 -34.06 -8.06 19.13
N ALA A 33 -33.27 -8.68 20.01
CA ALA A 33 -31.84 -8.95 19.80
C ALA A 33 -31.52 -9.60 18.43
N GLU A 34 -32.32 -10.58 18.00
CA GLU A 34 -32.12 -11.31 16.73
C GLU A 34 -32.38 -10.46 15.48
N LYS A 35 -33.25 -9.46 15.58
CA LYS A 35 -33.65 -8.59 14.45
C LYS A 35 -32.92 -7.25 14.46
N ARG A 36 -32.36 -6.87 15.60
CA ARG A 36 -31.76 -5.56 15.86
C ARG A 36 -30.74 -5.16 14.82
N ILE A 37 -29.83 -6.04 14.41
CA ILE A 37 -28.77 -5.70 13.44
C ILE A 37 -29.37 -5.31 12.08
N ALA A 38 -30.35 -6.08 11.60
CA ALA A 38 -31.02 -5.79 10.33
C ALA A 38 -31.83 -4.49 10.40
N ALA A 39 -32.55 -4.27 11.50
CA ALA A 39 -33.30 -3.04 11.74
C ALA A 39 -32.37 -1.81 11.83
N GLN A 40 -31.25 -1.93 12.55
CA GLN A 40 -30.24 -0.87 12.65
C GLN A 40 -29.68 -0.51 11.29
N GLN A 41 -29.32 -1.53 10.48
CA GLN A 41 -28.76 -1.31 9.15
C GLN A 41 -29.76 -0.61 8.23
N ALA A 42 -31.04 -1.05 8.21
CA ALA A 42 -32.07 -0.42 7.40
C ALA A 42 -32.31 1.06 7.78
N ILE A 43 -32.37 1.35 9.09
CA ILE A 43 -32.53 2.72 9.60
C ILE A 43 -31.30 3.58 9.23
N PHE A 44 -30.09 3.03 9.35
CA PHE A 44 -28.85 3.72 9.03
C PHE A 44 -28.73 4.01 7.53
N ASP A 45 -29.03 3.04 6.67
CA ASP A 45 -28.96 3.20 5.21
C ASP A 45 -29.97 4.21 4.70
N HIS A 46 -31.21 4.17 5.21
CA HIS A 46 -32.22 5.17 4.89
C HIS A 46 -31.76 6.58 5.33
N SER A 47 -31.18 6.69 6.52
CA SER A 47 -30.66 7.96 7.06
C SER A 47 -29.52 8.53 6.21
N ARG A 48 -28.66 7.69 5.62
CA ARG A 48 -27.57 8.12 4.72
C ARG A 48 -28.04 8.67 3.38
N SER A 49 -29.27 8.37 2.97
CA SER A 49 -29.83 8.89 1.73
C SER A 49 -30.02 10.42 1.76
N PHE A 50 -30.14 11.01 2.96
CA PHE A 50 -30.28 12.44 3.17
C PHE A 50 -28.91 13.14 3.22
N VAL A 51 -28.41 13.55 2.06
CA VAL A 51 -27.10 14.22 1.93
C VAL A 51 -27.14 15.69 2.36
N MET A 52 -28.29 16.34 2.24
CA MET A 52 -28.48 17.77 2.51
C MET A 52 -29.72 17.99 3.40
N PRO A 53 -29.81 19.12 4.14
CA PRO A 53 -31.01 19.45 4.91
C PRO A 53 -32.23 19.62 3.99
N SER A 54 -33.29 18.85 4.23
CA SER A 54 -34.58 18.95 3.54
C SER A 54 -35.74 18.79 4.52
N PRO A 55 -36.98 19.19 4.16
CA PRO A 55 -38.17 18.94 4.98
C PRO A 55 -38.38 17.45 5.29
N GLU A 56 -38.10 16.57 4.32
CA GLU A 56 -38.21 15.12 4.44
C GLU A 56 -37.15 14.56 5.40
N ALA A 57 -35.90 15.02 5.27
CA ALA A 57 -34.84 14.67 6.21
C ALA A 57 -35.20 15.09 7.63
N LYS A 58 -35.71 16.32 7.81
CA LYS A 58 -36.14 16.85 9.10
C LYS A 58 -37.27 16.01 9.71
N ALA A 59 -38.26 15.63 8.90
CA ALA A 59 -39.36 14.77 9.35
C ALA A 59 -38.84 13.40 9.80
N TRP A 60 -37.97 12.77 9.00
CA TRP A 60 -37.35 11.49 9.33
C TRP A 60 -36.54 11.54 10.64
N PHE A 61 -35.61 12.48 10.78
CA PHE A 61 -34.77 12.57 11.98
C PHE A 61 -35.54 13.04 13.22
N ASN A 62 -36.70 13.68 13.07
CA ASN A 62 -37.62 13.90 14.19
C ASN A 62 -38.24 12.59 14.68
N LEU A 63 -38.68 11.71 13.77
CA LEU A 63 -39.18 10.38 14.14
C LEU A 63 -38.13 9.56 14.88
N VAL A 64 -36.88 9.55 14.38
CA VAL A 64 -35.74 8.88 15.06
C VAL A 64 -35.51 9.45 16.46
N ARG A 65 -35.63 10.78 16.62
CA ARG A 65 -35.45 11.47 17.91
C ARG A 65 -36.57 11.14 18.89
N ASP A 66 -37.80 11.04 18.43
CA ASP A 66 -38.95 10.70 19.26
C ASP A 66 -38.89 9.21 19.66
N ALA A 67 -38.51 8.32 18.74
CA ALA A 67 -38.26 6.90 19.05
C ALA A 67 -37.13 6.72 20.09
N ALA A 68 -36.04 7.48 19.98
CA ALA A 68 -34.94 7.44 20.94
C ALA A 68 -35.36 7.92 22.35
N LYS A 69 -36.25 8.92 22.42
CA LYS A 69 -36.80 9.41 23.69
C LYS A 69 -37.81 8.44 24.32
N ALA A 70 -38.60 7.77 23.49
CA ALA A 70 -39.67 6.87 23.93
C ALA A 70 -39.16 5.48 24.34
N SER A 71 -38.00 5.05 23.83
CA SER A 71 -37.39 3.79 24.24
C SER A 71 -36.89 3.87 25.69
N GLU A 72 -36.94 2.76 26.43
CA GLU A 72 -36.23 2.61 27.72
C GLU A 72 -35.00 1.70 27.64
N ASP A 73 -34.83 0.98 26.52
CA ASP A 73 -33.68 0.11 26.29
C ASP A 73 -32.42 0.95 25.97
N PRO A 74 -31.33 0.83 26.77
CA PRO A 74 -30.10 1.58 26.56
C PRO A 74 -29.40 1.24 25.23
N GLU A 75 -29.53 0.00 24.72
CA GLU A 75 -28.94 -0.42 23.46
C GLU A 75 -29.69 0.19 22.26
N VAL A 76 -31.02 0.27 22.35
CA VAL A 76 -31.86 0.97 21.36
C VAL A 76 -31.57 2.47 21.38
N LYS A 77 -31.46 3.08 22.56
CA LYS A 77 -31.08 4.51 22.72
C LYS A 77 -29.73 4.79 22.08
N ALA A 78 -28.72 3.94 22.32
CA ALA A 78 -27.38 4.09 21.75
C ALA A 78 -27.39 3.94 20.23
N ALA A 79 -28.15 2.97 19.68
CA ALA A 79 -28.26 2.75 18.25
C ALA A 79 -28.91 3.95 17.54
N LEU A 80 -30.03 4.46 18.05
CA LEU A 80 -30.71 5.62 17.48
C LEU A 80 -29.87 6.91 17.65
N ALA A 81 -29.09 7.03 18.72
CA ALA A 81 -28.15 8.14 18.89
C ALA A 81 -27.07 8.18 17.79
N GLN A 82 -26.55 7.02 17.36
CA GLN A 82 -25.61 6.95 16.24
C GLN A 82 -26.27 7.38 14.92
N VAL A 83 -27.52 6.99 14.69
CA VAL A 83 -28.29 7.40 13.52
C VAL A 83 -28.48 8.92 13.49
N LEU A 84 -28.77 9.54 14.64
CA LEU A 84 -28.93 11.00 14.74
C LEU A 84 -27.64 11.78 14.39
N LEU A 85 -26.46 11.15 14.41
CA LEU A 85 -25.21 11.78 13.92
C LEU A 85 -25.19 11.97 12.40
N LEU A 86 -26.05 11.27 11.67
CA LEU A 86 -26.23 11.38 10.22
C LEU A 86 -27.21 12.48 9.82
N ASP A 87 -27.95 13.06 10.76
CA ASP A 87 -28.87 14.16 10.47
C ASP A 87 -28.08 15.33 9.82
N PRO A 88 -28.41 15.73 8.58
CA PRO A 88 -27.68 16.78 7.88
C PRO A 88 -27.82 18.15 8.55
N ALA A 89 -28.84 18.33 9.41
CA ALA A 89 -29.00 19.50 10.26
C ALA A 89 -28.29 19.37 11.62
N ASN A 90 -27.75 18.21 11.96
CA ASN A 90 -27.00 18.02 13.19
C ASN A 90 -25.70 18.81 13.13
N LYS A 91 -25.58 19.76 14.07
CA LYS A 91 -24.33 20.48 14.29
C LYS A 91 -23.35 19.49 14.87
N ARG A 92 -22.50 18.90 14.01
CA ARG A 92 -21.34 18.11 14.43
C ARG A 92 -20.70 18.86 15.59
N ALA A 93 -20.57 18.18 16.73
CA ALA A 93 -19.74 18.70 17.80
C ALA A 93 -18.40 19.06 17.15
N LEU A 94 -18.10 20.36 17.13
CA LEU A 94 -16.77 20.82 16.76
C LEU A 94 -15.77 20.02 17.60
N PRO A 95 -14.55 19.79 17.11
CA PRO A 95 -13.52 19.13 17.92
C PRO A 95 -13.54 19.72 19.35
N LEU A 96 -13.29 18.87 20.35
CA LEU A 96 -13.31 19.18 21.80
C LEU A 96 -12.56 20.47 22.19
N ASN A 97 -11.77 21.02 21.27
CA ASN A 97 -11.25 22.37 21.31
C ASN A 97 -11.57 23.12 19.98
N PRO A 98 -12.36 24.21 20.00
CA PRO A 98 -12.58 25.06 18.83
C PRO A 98 -11.35 25.90 18.46
N LYS A 99 -10.33 25.95 19.34
CA LYS A 99 -9.03 26.52 18.96
C LYS A 99 -8.35 25.53 18.02
N GLN A 100 -7.87 26.04 16.87
CA GLN A 100 -6.91 25.28 16.07
C GLN A 100 -5.78 24.81 17.01
N PRO A 101 -5.25 23.58 16.84
CA PRO A 101 -4.06 23.18 17.55
C PRO A 101 -3.01 24.27 17.39
N ASN A 102 -2.39 24.72 18.49
CA ASN A 102 -1.34 25.73 18.41
C ASN A 102 -0.31 25.23 17.40
N THR A 103 -0.19 25.97 16.30
CA THR A 103 0.80 25.73 15.27
C THR A 103 2.08 26.38 15.75
N TYR A 104 2.89 25.63 16.49
CA TYR A 104 4.25 26.03 16.77
C TYR A 104 5.07 25.83 15.50
N GLU A 105 5.77 26.87 15.07
CA GLU A 105 6.82 26.71 14.06
C GLU A 105 7.84 25.72 14.63
N ALA A 106 8.08 24.64 13.90
CA ALA A 106 9.13 23.71 14.25
C ALA A 106 10.47 24.43 14.03
N PRO A 107 11.45 24.25 14.93
CA PRO A 107 12.76 24.83 14.72
C PRO A 107 13.32 24.36 13.38
N GLU A 108 13.92 25.27 12.63
CA GLU A 108 14.60 24.94 11.38
C GLU A 108 15.76 23.98 11.65
N GLY A 109 15.94 22.99 10.77
CA GLY A 109 17.06 22.08 10.84
C GLY A 109 18.37 22.81 10.51
N THR A 110 19.29 22.84 11.47
CA THR A 110 20.63 23.44 11.28
C THR A 110 21.69 22.40 10.89
N THR A 111 21.42 21.11 11.11
CA THR A 111 22.28 19.97 10.77
C THR A 111 21.63 19.09 9.70
N PRO A 112 22.39 18.25 8.99
CA PRO A 112 21.82 17.28 8.04
C PRO A 112 20.68 16.43 8.62
N GLU A 113 20.84 15.91 9.84
CA GLU A 113 19.88 15.03 10.50
C GLU A 113 18.60 15.77 10.86
N THR A 114 18.74 16.99 11.37
CA THR A 114 17.61 17.85 11.75
C THR A 114 16.87 18.36 10.51
N LYS A 115 17.57 18.66 9.42
CA LYS A 115 16.96 18.96 8.11
C LYS A 115 16.18 17.77 7.53
N LEU A 116 16.74 16.55 7.62
CA LEU A 116 16.04 15.33 7.22
C LEU A 116 14.79 15.08 8.09
N ALA A 117 14.86 15.34 9.39
CA ALA A 117 13.71 15.23 10.29
C ALA A 117 12.62 16.26 9.98
N GLN A 118 13.01 17.51 9.72
CA GLN A 118 12.11 18.58 9.30
C GLN A 118 11.42 18.19 7.98
N LEU A 119 12.18 17.71 7.00
CA LEU A 119 11.65 17.26 5.71
C LEU A 119 10.63 16.13 5.87
N GLU A 120 10.95 15.10 6.66
CA GLU A 120 10.04 13.97 6.90
C GLU A 120 8.70 14.44 7.46
N ARG A 121 8.75 15.32 8.48
CA ARG A 121 7.55 15.90 9.08
C ARG A 121 6.73 16.70 8.07
N LEU A 122 7.38 17.50 7.23
CA LEU A 122 6.68 18.31 6.22
C LEU A 122 5.97 17.43 5.18
N LEU A 123 6.60 16.33 4.77
CA LEU A 123 6.00 15.35 3.87
C LEU A 123 4.81 14.61 4.53
N ASP A 124 4.90 14.29 5.82
CA ASP A 124 3.80 13.64 6.56
C ASP A 124 2.59 14.56 6.73
N LEU A 125 2.85 15.86 6.93
CA LEU A 125 1.82 16.90 7.00
C LEU A 125 1.24 17.28 5.63
N LYS A 126 1.68 16.62 4.54
CA LYS A 126 1.27 16.91 3.15
C LYS A 126 1.40 18.39 2.77
N ARG A 127 2.40 19.08 3.32
CA ARG A 127 2.66 20.49 2.95
C ARG A 127 3.16 20.58 1.51
N SER A 128 3.02 21.78 0.93
CA SER A 128 3.32 22.02 -0.48
C SER A 128 4.80 21.76 -0.77
N ALA A 129 5.11 21.25 -1.97
CA ALA A 129 6.49 20.95 -2.39
C ALA A 129 7.38 22.20 -2.49
N LYS A 130 6.81 23.41 -2.44
CA LYS A 130 7.55 24.68 -2.49
C LYS A 130 8.27 25.03 -1.19
N ASP A 131 7.94 24.33 -0.10
CA ASP A 131 8.45 24.63 1.26
C ASP A 131 9.40 23.54 1.78
N LEU A 132 10.00 22.73 0.89
CA LEU A 132 10.88 21.63 1.30
C LEU A 132 12.27 22.18 1.70
N PRO A 133 12.79 21.83 2.88
CA PRO A 133 14.07 22.35 3.40
C PRO A 133 15.30 21.73 2.72
N LEU A 134 15.10 20.75 1.84
CA LEU A 134 16.16 20.08 1.10
C LEU A 134 15.72 19.86 -0.34
N SER A 135 16.60 20.23 -1.27
CA SER A 135 16.50 19.92 -2.69
C SER A 135 16.77 18.44 -2.98
N VAL A 136 16.46 18.01 -4.21
CA VAL A 136 16.75 16.65 -4.68
C VAL A 136 18.26 16.40 -4.69
N GLU A 137 19.05 17.40 -5.08
CA GLU A 137 20.51 17.35 -5.19
C GLU A 137 21.15 17.20 -3.79
N GLU A 138 20.68 17.97 -2.81
CA GLU A 138 21.14 17.86 -1.42
C GLU A 138 20.78 16.49 -0.84
N LEU A 139 19.57 15.98 -1.11
CA LEU A 139 19.19 14.64 -0.68
C LEU A 139 20.07 13.57 -1.30
N VAL A 140 20.38 13.67 -2.60
CA VAL A 140 21.32 12.76 -3.28
C VAL A 140 22.70 12.80 -2.62
N ALA A 141 23.20 13.98 -2.24
CA ALA A 141 24.47 14.07 -1.50
C ALA A 141 24.38 13.38 -0.13
N LEU A 142 23.29 13.59 0.62
CA LEU A 142 23.07 12.97 1.92
C LEU A 142 22.90 11.45 1.84
N THR A 143 22.49 10.88 0.71
CA THR A 143 22.46 9.41 0.54
C THR A 143 23.84 8.76 0.64
N LYS A 144 24.92 9.55 0.48
CA LYS A 144 26.33 9.10 0.57
C LYS A 144 26.95 9.36 1.94
N HIS A 145 26.17 9.80 2.92
CA HIS A 145 26.66 10.07 4.27
C HIS A 145 27.26 8.80 4.90
N GLU A 146 28.31 8.97 5.72
CA GLU A 146 29.06 7.87 6.32
C GLU A 146 28.21 7.04 7.28
N ASP A 147 27.39 7.73 8.10
CA ASP A 147 26.39 7.08 8.93
C ASP A 147 25.25 6.50 8.07
N PHE A 148 25.06 5.18 8.21
CA PHE A 148 24.04 4.45 7.47
C PHE A 148 22.63 4.98 7.75
N ALA A 149 22.29 5.29 9.01
CA ALA A 149 20.93 5.69 9.38
C ALA A 149 20.54 7.02 8.72
N THR A 150 21.44 7.99 8.73
CA THR A 150 21.30 9.28 8.06
C THR A 150 21.14 9.10 6.55
N ALA A 151 22.03 8.32 5.96
CA ALA A 151 22.04 8.07 4.53
C ALA A 151 20.81 7.27 4.05
N GLN A 152 20.31 6.33 4.86
CA GLN A 152 19.11 5.54 4.58
C GLN A 152 17.84 6.39 4.75
N ARG A 153 17.80 7.28 5.75
CA ARG A 153 16.73 8.26 5.91
C ARG A 153 16.66 9.19 4.70
N ALA A 154 17.80 9.70 4.23
CA ALA A 154 17.88 10.49 3.00
C ALA A 154 17.35 9.74 1.78
N ASN A 155 17.74 8.46 1.60
CA ASN A 155 17.22 7.61 0.52
C ASN A 155 15.69 7.45 0.56
N ARG A 156 15.12 7.18 1.74
CA ARG A 156 13.67 7.04 1.92
C ARG A 156 12.92 8.33 1.58
N LEU A 157 13.45 9.49 2.00
CA LEU A 157 12.85 10.79 1.70
C LEU A 157 13.02 11.15 0.22
N LEU A 158 14.19 10.87 -0.36
CA LEU A 158 14.42 11.01 -1.80
C LEU A 158 13.44 10.19 -2.61
N ARG A 159 13.13 8.94 -2.21
CA ARG A 159 12.11 8.12 -2.89
C ARG A 159 10.72 8.77 -2.87
N ARG A 160 10.35 9.43 -1.76
CA ARG A 160 9.04 10.10 -1.60
C ARG A 160 8.93 11.35 -2.49
N ILE A 161 10.04 12.04 -2.74
CA ILE A 161 10.09 13.29 -3.51
C ILE A 161 10.38 13.02 -5.00
N SER A 162 11.39 12.20 -5.28
CA SER A 162 11.86 11.81 -6.60
C SER A 162 12.28 10.34 -6.64
N ALA A 163 11.30 9.46 -6.86
CA ALA A 163 11.54 8.03 -7.01
C ALA A 163 12.53 7.69 -8.14
N THR A 164 12.56 8.52 -9.19
CA THR A 164 13.49 8.34 -10.34
C THR A 164 14.94 8.59 -9.94
N ALA A 165 15.21 9.58 -9.09
CA ALA A 165 16.56 9.84 -8.58
C ALA A 165 16.98 8.79 -7.55
N ALA A 166 16.04 8.33 -6.70
CA ALA A 166 16.32 7.31 -5.68
C ALA A 166 16.63 5.93 -6.26
N ALA A 167 15.95 5.51 -7.31
CA ALA A 167 16.02 4.14 -7.84
C ALA A 167 17.44 3.63 -8.15
N PRO A 168 18.29 4.33 -8.94
CA PRO A 168 19.66 3.87 -9.20
C PRO A 168 20.52 3.83 -7.93
N ILE A 169 20.34 4.78 -7.01
CA ILE A 169 21.11 4.86 -5.75
C ILE A 169 20.78 3.67 -4.85
N LEU A 170 19.50 3.30 -4.75
CA LEU A 170 19.07 2.15 -3.96
C LEU A 170 19.70 0.84 -4.48
N TRP A 171 19.76 0.65 -5.80
CA TRP A 171 20.41 -0.53 -6.39
C TRP A 171 21.92 -0.54 -6.19
N GLU A 172 22.59 0.60 -6.39
CA GLU A 172 24.02 0.74 -6.13
C GLU A 172 24.36 0.43 -4.66
N ARG A 173 23.53 0.93 -3.74
CA ARG A 173 23.71 0.71 -2.31
C ARG A 173 23.50 -0.75 -1.94
N LEU A 174 22.43 -1.38 -2.43
CA LEU A 174 22.17 -2.81 -2.20
C LEU A 174 23.41 -3.67 -2.53
N ALA A 175 24.09 -3.37 -3.64
CA ALA A 175 25.27 -4.09 -4.09
C ALA A 175 26.47 -3.99 -3.12
N LYS A 176 26.60 -2.88 -2.40
CA LYS A 176 27.74 -2.58 -1.51
C LYS A 176 27.52 -3.03 -0.06
N LEU A 177 26.28 -3.29 0.34
CA LEU A 177 25.96 -3.62 1.73
C LEU A 177 26.38 -5.05 2.09
N THR A 178 26.97 -5.18 3.27
CA THR A 178 27.41 -6.46 3.84
C THR A 178 26.55 -6.89 5.04
N GLN A 179 26.00 -5.93 5.79
CA GLN A 179 25.17 -6.21 6.95
C GLN A 179 23.73 -6.55 6.53
N ARG A 180 23.24 -7.70 6.98
CA ARG A 180 21.92 -8.24 6.59
C ARG A 180 20.75 -7.30 6.95
N SER A 181 20.79 -6.65 8.11
CA SER A 181 19.75 -5.69 8.53
C SER A 181 19.68 -4.49 7.58
N GLN A 182 20.82 -3.92 7.22
CA GLN A 182 20.92 -2.81 6.28
C GLN A 182 20.44 -3.21 4.87
N VAL A 183 20.79 -4.43 4.43
CA VAL A 183 20.31 -4.99 3.15
C VAL A 183 18.78 -5.06 3.15
N GLN A 184 18.16 -5.53 4.23
CA GLN A 184 16.71 -5.63 4.34
C GLN A 184 16.04 -4.26 4.24
N GLU A 185 16.58 -3.23 4.89
CA GLU A 185 16.04 -1.87 4.80
C GLU A 185 16.09 -1.32 3.36
N VAL A 186 17.18 -1.58 2.63
CA VAL A 186 17.30 -1.15 1.22
C VAL A 186 16.42 -1.99 0.30
N GLU A 187 16.32 -3.30 0.53
CA GLU A 187 15.41 -4.20 -0.19
C GLU A 187 13.96 -3.69 -0.10
N ASP A 188 13.49 -3.35 1.10
CA ASP A 188 12.16 -2.81 1.32
C ASP A 188 11.93 -1.49 0.57
N GLU A 189 12.92 -0.59 0.56
CA GLU A 189 12.80 0.67 -0.19
C GLU A 189 12.76 0.45 -1.72
N ILE A 190 13.50 -0.54 -2.24
CA ILE A 190 13.41 -0.93 -3.66
C ILE A 190 12.02 -1.52 -3.96
N LEU A 191 11.47 -2.34 -3.05
CA LEU A 191 10.12 -2.91 -3.20
C LEU A 191 9.01 -1.85 -3.08
N ARG A 192 9.27 -0.70 -2.44
CA ARG A 192 8.35 0.45 -2.42
C ARG A 192 8.38 1.31 -3.69
N LEU A 193 9.37 1.12 -4.58
CA LEU A 193 9.36 1.76 -5.89
C LEU A 193 8.24 1.18 -6.76
N THR A 194 7.75 2.00 -7.70
CA THR A 194 6.86 1.50 -8.75
C THR A 194 7.55 0.37 -9.52
N PRO A 195 6.83 -0.67 -9.98
CA PRO A 195 7.44 -1.80 -10.69
C PRO A 195 8.27 -1.37 -11.91
N THR A 196 7.82 -0.34 -12.63
CA THR A 196 8.52 0.21 -13.80
C THR A 196 9.88 0.78 -13.43
N LEU A 197 9.98 1.59 -12.36
CA LEU A 197 11.25 2.16 -11.92
C LEU A 197 12.17 1.10 -11.34
N ALA A 198 11.65 0.18 -10.53
CA ALA A 198 12.45 -0.90 -9.94
C ALA A 198 13.13 -1.75 -11.03
N VAL A 199 12.40 -2.11 -12.10
CA VAL A 199 12.93 -2.91 -13.21
C VAL A 199 13.83 -2.10 -14.14
N ARG A 200 13.55 -0.81 -14.37
CA ARG A 200 14.38 0.05 -15.25
C ARG A 200 15.85 0.08 -14.82
N TYR A 201 16.11 0.04 -13.52
CA TYR A 201 17.46 0.09 -12.94
C TYR A 201 17.91 -1.25 -12.36
N LEU A 202 17.16 -2.33 -12.58
CA LEU A 202 17.50 -3.66 -12.09
C LEU A 202 18.83 -4.13 -12.72
N PRO A 203 19.86 -4.41 -11.92
CA PRO A 203 21.09 -5.00 -12.43
C PRO A 203 20.85 -6.46 -12.86
N THR A 204 21.56 -6.87 -13.91
CA THR A 204 21.50 -8.26 -14.44
C THR A 204 22.06 -9.26 -13.44
N GLU A 205 23.04 -8.85 -12.64
CA GLU A 205 23.61 -9.60 -11.53
C GLU A 205 24.22 -8.64 -10.49
N LEU A 206 24.48 -9.14 -9.28
CA LEU A 206 25.24 -8.43 -8.25
C LEU A 206 26.59 -9.12 -8.01
N ALA A 207 27.49 -8.98 -8.98
CA ALA A 207 28.85 -9.50 -8.88
C ALA A 207 29.61 -8.87 -7.70
N GLY A 208 30.35 -9.68 -6.94
CA GLY A 208 31.10 -9.23 -5.76
C GLY A 208 30.26 -8.81 -4.54
N ALA A 209 28.93 -8.80 -4.63
CA ALA A 209 28.06 -8.43 -3.51
C ALA A 209 27.99 -9.54 -2.44
N SER A 210 27.60 -9.14 -1.22
CA SER A 210 27.40 -10.05 -0.10
C SER A 210 26.30 -11.08 -0.39
N LEU A 211 26.31 -12.20 0.35
CA LEU A 211 25.29 -13.24 0.23
C LEU A 211 23.89 -12.68 0.48
N ALA A 212 23.74 -11.82 1.49
CA ALA A 212 22.49 -11.15 1.82
C ALA A 212 22.00 -10.25 0.66
N ALA A 213 22.89 -9.47 0.07
CA ALA A 213 22.55 -8.60 -1.07
C ALA A 213 22.11 -9.40 -2.30
N LYS A 214 22.81 -10.50 -2.62
CA LYS A 214 22.39 -11.41 -3.70
C LYS A 214 21.04 -12.05 -3.42
N ALA A 215 20.77 -12.42 -2.17
CA ALA A 215 19.49 -13.02 -1.77
C ALA A 215 18.34 -12.00 -1.91
N ALA A 216 18.57 -10.74 -1.49
CA ALA A 216 17.63 -9.65 -1.68
C ALA A 216 17.35 -9.38 -3.18
N TRP A 217 18.39 -9.35 -4.02
CA TRP A 217 18.23 -9.23 -5.47
C TRP A 217 17.36 -10.35 -6.05
N ALA A 218 17.58 -11.61 -5.64
CA ALA A 218 16.76 -12.73 -6.09
C ALA A 218 15.29 -12.63 -5.63
N ARG A 219 15.04 -12.16 -4.40
CA ARG A 219 13.69 -11.89 -3.89
C ARG A 219 13.00 -10.74 -4.64
N ILE A 220 13.72 -9.65 -4.94
CA ILE A 220 13.16 -8.56 -5.73
C ILE A 220 12.78 -9.06 -7.12
N ILE A 221 13.62 -9.89 -7.75
CA ILE A 221 13.30 -10.51 -9.03
C ILE A 221 12.06 -11.40 -8.92
N SER A 222 11.93 -12.23 -7.89
CA SER A 222 10.73 -13.06 -7.72
C SER A 222 9.45 -12.21 -7.66
N VAL A 223 9.51 -11.02 -7.07
CA VAL A 223 8.37 -10.10 -7.01
C VAL A 223 8.16 -9.33 -8.32
N ARG A 224 9.23 -9.05 -9.08
CA ARG A 224 9.21 -8.14 -10.24
C ARG A 224 9.35 -8.81 -11.62
N ALA A 225 9.56 -10.12 -11.68
CA ALA A 225 9.83 -10.86 -12.92
C ALA A 225 8.80 -10.63 -14.03
N GLY A 226 7.52 -10.45 -13.69
CA GLY A 226 6.44 -10.17 -14.67
C GLY A 226 6.53 -8.81 -15.36
N ARG A 227 7.45 -7.93 -14.94
CA ARG A 227 7.73 -6.63 -15.57
C ARG A 227 9.12 -6.56 -16.19
N VAL A 228 9.94 -7.60 -16.00
CA VAL A 228 11.25 -7.71 -16.66
C VAL A 228 11.02 -7.91 -18.15
N GLY A 229 11.49 -6.94 -18.95
CA GLY A 229 11.34 -6.98 -20.40
C GLY A 229 12.03 -8.19 -21.03
N SER A 230 11.57 -8.58 -22.21
CA SER A 230 12.10 -9.73 -22.97
C SER A 230 13.59 -9.65 -23.25
N LYS A 231 14.17 -8.44 -23.34
CA LYS A 231 15.61 -8.22 -23.57
C LYS A 231 16.48 -8.59 -22.36
N SER A 232 16.06 -8.24 -21.15
CA SER A 232 16.86 -8.45 -19.92
C SER A 232 16.61 -9.82 -19.30
N ARG A 233 15.44 -10.43 -19.56
CA ARG A 233 15.04 -11.70 -18.96
C ARG A 233 16.02 -12.85 -19.21
N PRO A 234 16.58 -13.07 -20.42
CA PRO A 234 17.55 -14.14 -20.66
C PRO A 234 18.82 -13.99 -19.83
N ALA A 235 19.34 -12.77 -19.73
CA ALA A 235 20.56 -12.50 -18.97
C ALA A 235 20.33 -12.70 -17.45
N ILE A 236 19.17 -12.29 -16.94
CA ILE A 236 18.79 -12.53 -15.54
C ILE A 236 18.59 -14.03 -15.26
N LYS A 237 17.99 -14.79 -16.19
CA LYS A 237 17.92 -16.26 -16.08
C LYS A 237 19.31 -16.88 -15.99
N ALA A 238 20.22 -16.46 -16.86
CA ALA A 238 21.60 -16.94 -16.87
C ALA A 238 22.34 -16.64 -15.55
N ALA A 239 22.13 -15.45 -14.97
CA ALA A 239 22.68 -15.10 -13.66
C ALA A 239 22.03 -15.87 -12.50
N MET A 240 20.75 -16.22 -12.60
CA MET A 240 20.01 -16.94 -11.55
C MET A 240 20.33 -18.44 -11.52
N LEU A 241 20.55 -19.06 -12.68
CA LEU A 241 20.68 -20.52 -12.82
C LEU A 241 21.80 -21.13 -11.93
N PRO A 242 23.02 -20.56 -11.84
CA PRO A 242 24.06 -21.08 -10.96
C PRO A 242 23.69 -21.03 -9.47
N LEU A 243 22.84 -20.08 -9.07
CA LEU A 243 22.44 -19.88 -7.68
C LEU A 243 21.49 -20.96 -7.17
N LEU A 244 20.88 -21.73 -8.07
CA LEU A 244 19.97 -22.83 -7.73
C LEU A 244 20.69 -24.05 -7.17
N LYS A 245 21.97 -24.25 -7.49
CA LYS A 245 22.80 -25.40 -7.08
C LYS A 245 23.54 -25.18 -5.75
N GLY A 246 23.22 -24.12 -5.00
CA GLY A 246 23.93 -23.72 -3.78
C GLY A 246 23.54 -24.50 -2.51
N PRO A 247 24.23 -24.28 -1.37
CA PRO A 247 23.85 -24.86 -0.09
C PRO A 247 22.51 -24.30 0.40
N ALA A 248 21.90 -24.94 1.40
CA ALA A 248 20.61 -24.52 1.97
C ALA A 248 20.74 -23.23 2.80
N ASN A 249 20.82 -22.10 2.11
CA ASN A 249 20.93 -20.76 2.68
C ASN A 249 19.88 -19.82 2.06
N GLU A 250 19.82 -18.57 2.55
CA GLU A 250 18.82 -17.59 2.10
C GLU A 250 18.94 -17.22 0.61
N LEU A 251 20.11 -17.34 0.00
CA LEU A 251 20.33 -17.04 -1.42
C LEU A 251 19.74 -18.14 -2.31
N THR A 252 20.09 -19.40 -2.05
CA THR A 252 19.55 -20.54 -2.79
C THR A 252 18.03 -20.63 -2.63
N GLU A 253 17.53 -20.38 -1.42
CA GLU A 253 16.08 -20.30 -1.16
C GLU A 253 15.40 -19.18 -1.97
N ALA A 254 15.98 -17.98 -1.99
CA ALA A 254 15.45 -16.87 -2.77
C ALA A 254 15.50 -17.15 -4.28
N ALA A 255 16.56 -17.80 -4.76
CA ALA A 255 16.69 -18.18 -6.16
C ALA A 255 15.60 -19.15 -6.59
N TRP A 256 15.33 -20.20 -5.79
CA TRP A 256 14.24 -21.14 -6.05
C TRP A 256 12.86 -20.47 -5.97
N ALA A 257 12.66 -19.50 -5.07
CA ALA A 257 11.41 -18.74 -5.01
C ALA A 257 11.16 -17.87 -6.26
N ALA A 258 12.22 -17.48 -7.00
CA ALA A 258 12.10 -16.74 -8.25
C ALA A 258 11.72 -17.62 -9.44
N VAL A 259 11.92 -18.94 -9.36
CA VAL A 259 11.77 -19.87 -10.50
C VAL A 259 10.40 -19.79 -11.18
N PRO A 260 9.26 -19.88 -10.46
CA PRO A 260 7.93 -19.90 -11.07
C PRO A 260 7.59 -18.66 -11.89
N ARG A 261 8.21 -17.52 -11.58
CA ARG A 261 7.89 -16.23 -12.22
C ARG A 261 8.91 -15.80 -13.25
N LEU A 262 10.16 -16.25 -13.12
CA LEU A 262 11.25 -15.89 -14.02
C LEU A 262 11.41 -16.90 -15.18
N PHE A 263 11.22 -18.18 -14.91
CA PHE A 263 11.38 -19.27 -15.88
C PHE A 263 10.04 -19.72 -16.47
N THR A 264 10.12 -20.62 -17.44
CA THR A 264 9.01 -21.14 -18.24
C THR A 264 9.18 -22.66 -18.40
N GLU A 265 8.16 -23.35 -18.89
CA GLU A 265 8.24 -24.79 -19.21
C GLU A 265 9.41 -25.17 -20.13
N ALA A 266 9.84 -24.27 -21.02
CA ALA A 266 10.99 -24.51 -21.89
C ALA A 266 12.30 -24.67 -21.10
N ASP A 267 12.39 -24.11 -19.88
CA ASP A 267 13.59 -24.18 -19.04
C ASP A 267 13.59 -25.41 -18.11
N ARG A 268 12.52 -26.22 -18.11
CA ARG A 268 12.30 -27.31 -17.13
C ARG A 268 13.48 -28.26 -17.05
N ALA A 269 14.08 -28.67 -18.17
CA ALA A 269 15.21 -29.59 -18.18
C ALA A 269 16.42 -29.06 -17.37
N ALA A 270 16.80 -27.80 -17.60
CA ALA A 270 17.90 -27.16 -16.88
C ALA A 270 17.58 -26.96 -15.39
N LEU A 271 16.32 -26.66 -15.06
CA LEU A 271 15.89 -26.52 -13.67
C LEU A 271 15.86 -27.87 -12.93
N THR A 272 15.43 -28.95 -13.60
CA THR A 272 15.48 -30.30 -13.04
C THR A 272 16.92 -30.73 -12.77
N GLU A 273 17.84 -30.48 -13.71
CA GLU A 273 19.27 -30.72 -13.48
C GLU A 273 19.79 -29.90 -12.29
N ALA A 274 19.41 -28.63 -12.19
CA ALA A 274 19.80 -27.77 -11.07
C ALA A 274 19.23 -28.20 -9.71
N SER A 275 18.15 -28.98 -9.69
CA SER A 275 17.56 -29.53 -8.46
C SER A 275 18.26 -30.78 -7.93
N GLN A 276 19.11 -31.43 -8.73
CA GLN A 276 19.80 -32.66 -8.35
C GLN A 276 20.86 -32.37 -7.28
N GLY A 277 20.95 -33.23 -6.27
CA GLY A 277 21.93 -33.09 -5.19
C GLY A 277 21.62 -31.98 -4.18
N LEU A 278 20.45 -31.36 -4.25
CA LEU A 278 19.99 -30.43 -3.21
C LEU A 278 19.77 -31.16 -1.88
N SER A 279 20.02 -30.47 -0.78
CA SER A 279 19.78 -31.02 0.56
C SER A 279 18.28 -31.28 0.80
N GLU A 280 17.97 -32.12 1.80
CA GLU A 280 16.60 -32.44 2.20
C GLU A 280 15.74 -31.21 2.51
N ARG A 281 16.35 -30.12 2.99
CA ARG A 281 15.67 -28.83 3.23
C ARG A 281 15.28 -28.12 1.92
N MET A 282 16.09 -28.26 0.87
CA MET A 282 15.91 -27.54 -0.39
C MET A 282 15.11 -28.32 -1.42
N ALA A 283 15.21 -29.66 -1.43
CA ALA A 283 14.55 -30.51 -2.41
C ALA A 283 13.01 -30.30 -2.48
N PRO A 284 12.26 -30.18 -1.36
CA PRO A 284 10.82 -29.89 -1.41
C PRO A 284 10.51 -28.52 -2.04
N LYS A 285 11.34 -27.50 -1.77
CA LYS A 285 11.16 -26.15 -2.33
C LYS A 285 11.40 -26.14 -3.84
N ALA A 286 12.44 -26.85 -4.29
CA ALA A 286 12.74 -26.99 -5.71
C ALA A 286 11.63 -27.73 -6.46
N LYS A 287 11.12 -28.83 -5.88
CA LYS A 287 9.98 -29.58 -6.43
C LYS A 287 8.74 -28.69 -6.57
N ALA A 288 8.36 -27.98 -5.51
CA ALA A 288 7.20 -27.07 -5.55
C ALA A 288 7.39 -25.94 -6.59
N ALA A 289 8.60 -25.40 -6.74
CA ALA A 289 8.88 -24.38 -7.75
C ALA A 289 8.76 -24.90 -9.19
N LEU A 290 9.19 -26.15 -9.44
CA LEU A 290 9.04 -26.83 -10.74
C LEU A 290 7.58 -27.15 -11.07
N GLU A 291 6.78 -27.51 -10.08
CA GLU A 291 5.34 -27.76 -10.23
C GLU A 291 4.56 -26.47 -10.50
N ALA A 292 5.04 -25.33 -9.97
CA ALA A 292 4.42 -24.02 -10.16
C ALA A 292 4.86 -23.29 -11.45
N LEU A 293 5.59 -23.94 -12.35
CA LEU A 293 5.95 -23.33 -13.64
C LEU A 293 4.69 -23.01 -14.46
N PRO A 294 4.66 -21.85 -15.15
CA PRO A 294 3.51 -21.47 -15.96
C PRO A 294 3.39 -22.42 -17.16
N ALA A 295 2.19 -22.97 -17.38
CA ALA A 295 1.91 -23.84 -18.51
C ALA A 295 2.26 -23.19 -19.86
N LYS A 296 2.59 -24.03 -20.85
CA LYS A 296 2.93 -23.61 -22.23
C LYS A 296 1.81 -22.83 -22.90
#